data_AF-A0A8T8LK89-F1
#
_entry.id   AF-A0A8T8LK89-F1
#
_cell.length_a   1.000
_cell.length_b   1.000
_cell.length_c   1.000
_cell.angle_alpha   90.00
_cell.angle_beta   90.00
_cell.angle_gamma   90.00
#
_symmetry.space_group_name_H-M   'P 1'
#
loop_
_entity.id
_entity.type
_entity.pdbx_description
1 polymer ?
#
loop_
_entity_poly.entity_id
_entity_poly.type
_entity_poly.pdbx_seq_one_letter_code
_entity_poly.pdbx_strand_id
1 'polypeptide(L)'
;MRPRSATNRRENRGPLRSERIDSLRPFTSAVDCFRTYESLSFGDATIAVYMKREGIEYLYSFDDDFDAVQGITRPETADDSCR
;
A
#
# COMPACT_ATOMS: atom_id res chain seq x y z
N MET A 1 11.18 33.67 -22.37
CA MET A 1 11.09 32.24 -22.02
C MET A 1 11.36 32.11 -20.52
N ARG A 2 10.36 31.82 -19.69
CA ARG A 2 10.55 31.58 -18.23
C ARG A 2 10.61 30.07 -18.01
N PRO A 3 11.52 29.53 -17.19
CA PRO A 3 11.53 28.09 -16.91
C PRO A 3 10.28 27.72 -16.11
N ARG A 4 9.69 26.57 -16.45
CA ARG A 4 8.47 26.04 -15.84
C ARG A 4 8.73 25.72 -14.37
N SER A 5 7.87 26.26 -13.51
CA SER A 5 7.82 26.01 -12.08
C SER A 5 7.75 24.51 -11.79
N ALA A 6 8.70 24.00 -11.00
CA ALA A 6 8.56 22.72 -10.33
C ALA A 6 7.33 22.80 -9.41
N THR A 7 6.28 22.08 -9.75
CA THR A 7 5.09 21.93 -8.92
C THR A 7 5.47 21.19 -7.64
N ASN A 8 5.63 21.96 -6.57
CA ASN A 8 5.77 21.50 -5.20
C ASN A 8 4.44 20.82 -4.78
N ARG A 9 4.36 19.50 -4.98
CA ARG A 9 3.26 18.63 -4.56
C ARG A 9 3.37 18.47 -3.03
N ARG A 10 2.79 19.41 -2.30
CA ARG A 10 2.78 19.42 -0.84
C ARG A 10 2.23 18.09 -0.30
N GLU A 11 3.01 17.52 0.60
CA GLU A 11 2.83 16.20 1.18
C GLU A 11 1.62 16.16 2.12
N ASN A 12 0.81 15.10 1.99
CA ASN A 12 -0.24 14.71 2.92
C ASN A 12 0.38 14.21 4.25
N ARG A 13 0.95 15.10 5.07
CA ARG A 13 1.51 14.74 6.39
C ARG A 13 0.47 14.91 7.50
N GLY A 14 -0.61 14.14 7.44
CA GLY A 14 -1.47 13.90 8.61
C GLY A 14 -0.76 12.97 9.61
N PRO A 15 -1.19 12.92 10.89
CA PRO A 15 -0.64 11.96 11.84
C PRO A 15 -0.88 10.53 11.36
N LEU A 16 0.05 9.62 11.69
CA LEU A 16 -0.12 8.19 11.44
C LEU A 16 -1.43 7.70 12.08
N ARG A 17 -2.25 6.99 11.30
CA ARG A 17 -3.48 6.37 11.78
C ARG A 17 -3.26 4.88 11.97
N SER A 18 -3.68 4.37 13.12
CA SER A 18 -3.81 2.93 13.34
C SER A 18 -5.29 2.59 13.16
N GLU A 19 -5.58 1.72 12.21
CA GLU A 19 -6.94 1.30 11.89
C GLU A 19 -7.13 -0.15 12.31
N ARG A 20 -8.25 -0.43 12.98
CA ARG A 20 -8.63 -1.79 13.35
C ARG A 20 -9.51 -2.38 12.26
N ILE A 21 -9.13 -3.56 11.76
CA ILE A 21 -9.92 -4.30 10.77
C ILE A 21 -10.93 -5.20 11.50
N ASP A 22 -12.08 -4.64 11.88
CA ASP A 22 -13.13 -5.33 12.66
C ASP A 22 -14.20 -6.05 11.79
N SER A 23 -13.88 -6.47 10.57
CA SER A 23 -14.88 -7.05 9.66
C SER A 23 -14.47 -8.40 9.09
N LEU A 24 -15.42 -9.35 9.13
CA LEU A 24 -15.31 -10.68 8.51
C LEU A 24 -15.34 -10.65 6.98
N ARG A 25 -15.83 -9.56 6.36
CA ARG A 25 -15.86 -9.43 4.88
C ARG A 25 -14.47 -9.27 4.25
N PRO A 26 -13.59 -8.38 4.75
CA PRO A 26 -12.18 -8.37 4.39
C PRO A 26 -11.52 -9.74 4.54
N PHE A 27 -11.90 -10.51 5.57
CA PHE A 27 -11.33 -11.83 5.82
C PHE A 27 -11.67 -12.84 4.71
N THR A 28 -12.92 -12.95 4.27
CA THR A 28 -13.27 -13.87 3.18
C THR A 28 -12.64 -13.47 1.86
N SER A 29 -12.59 -12.18 1.55
CA SER A 29 -11.89 -11.68 0.35
C SER A 29 -10.38 -11.87 0.42
N ALA A 30 -9.78 -11.83 1.61
CA ALA A 30 -8.36 -12.13 1.81
C ALA A 30 -8.05 -13.60 1.54
N VAL A 31 -8.96 -14.53 1.89
CA VAL A 31 -8.82 -15.95 1.55
C VAL A 31 -8.81 -16.17 0.03
N ASP A 32 -9.69 -15.49 -0.71
CA ASP A 32 -9.72 -15.59 -2.17
C ASP A 32 -8.46 -14.98 -2.80
N CYS A 33 -7.99 -13.85 -2.26
CA CYS A 33 -6.75 -13.20 -2.68
C CYS A 33 -5.53 -14.10 -2.44
N PHE A 34 -5.42 -14.69 -1.24
CA PHE A 34 -4.36 -15.63 -0.87
C PHE A 34 -4.31 -16.86 -1.78
N ARG A 35 -5.47 -17.34 -2.26
CA ARG A 35 -5.52 -18.44 -3.24
C ARG A 35 -5.12 -18.01 -4.65
N THR A 36 -5.24 -16.73 -4.97
CA THR A 36 -4.96 -16.19 -6.30
C THR A 36 -3.47 -15.84 -6.46
N TYR A 37 -2.82 -15.41 -5.38
CA TYR A 37 -1.42 -15.01 -5.36
C TYR A 37 -0.62 -15.96 -4.45
N GLU A 38 0.03 -16.95 -5.04
CA GLU A 38 0.80 -17.97 -4.30
C GLU A 38 1.97 -17.38 -3.50
N SER A 39 2.48 -16.20 -3.89
CA SER A 39 3.57 -15.52 -3.19
C SER A 39 3.11 -14.77 -1.94
N LEU A 40 1.84 -14.34 -1.87
CA LEU A 40 1.39 -13.55 -0.73
C LEU A 40 1.20 -14.42 0.51
N SER A 41 1.68 -13.95 1.66
CA SER A 41 1.20 -14.48 2.93
C SER A 41 -0.27 -14.08 3.15
N PHE A 42 -0.97 -14.79 4.05
CA PHE A 42 -2.35 -14.43 4.40
C PHE A 42 -2.46 -13.02 5.01
N GLY A 43 -1.41 -12.57 5.72
CA GLY A 43 -1.35 -11.21 6.25
C GLY A 43 -1.29 -10.17 5.12
N ASP A 44 -0.46 -10.41 4.13
CA ASP A 44 -0.27 -9.51 2.99
C ASP A 44 -1.51 -9.46 2.10
N ALA A 45 -2.16 -10.62 1.88
CA ALA A 45 -3.45 -10.69 1.22
C ALA A 45 -4.53 -9.86 1.95
N THR A 46 -4.52 -9.84 3.28
CA THR A 46 -5.44 -9.03 4.09
C THR A 46 -5.17 -7.53 3.93
N ILE A 47 -3.89 -7.12 3.94
CA ILE A 47 -3.47 -5.74 3.70
C ILE A 47 -3.89 -5.29 2.30
N ALA A 48 -3.61 -6.10 1.28
CA ALA A 48 -3.95 -5.80 -0.11
C ALA A 48 -5.47 -5.60 -0.31
N VAL A 49 -6.30 -6.45 0.30
CA VAL A 49 -7.76 -6.31 0.25
C VAL A 49 -8.23 -5.04 0.96
N TYR A 50 -7.65 -4.71 2.11
CA TYR A 50 -7.97 -3.47 2.82
C TYR A 50 -7.62 -2.23 2.00
N MET A 51 -6.41 -2.20 1.42
CA MET A 51 -5.96 -1.10 0.55
C MET A 51 -6.90 -0.89 -0.64
N LYS A 52 -7.28 -1.97 -1.33
CA LYS A 52 -8.23 -1.92 -2.45
C LYS A 52 -9.59 -1.36 -2.06
N ARG A 53 -10.09 -1.72 -0.88
CA ARG A 53 -11.38 -1.23 -0.36
C ARG A 53 -11.32 0.26 -0.04
N GLU A 54 -10.25 0.71 0.59
CA GLU A 54 -10.09 2.10 1.04
C GLU A 54 -9.51 3.01 -0.05
N GLY A 55 -9.19 2.46 -1.23
CA GLY A 55 -8.60 3.21 -2.35
C GLY A 55 -7.18 3.70 -2.06
N ILE A 56 -6.43 2.94 -1.25
CA ILE A 56 -5.04 3.26 -0.91
C ILE A 56 -4.13 2.63 -1.98
N GLU A 57 -3.36 3.46 -2.67
CA GLU A 57 -2.52 3.02 -3.80
C GLU A 57 -1.07 2.75 -3.39
N TYR A 58 -0.58 3.34 -2.29
CA TYR A 58 0.83 3.28 -1.91
C TYR A 58 1.01 2.49 -0.61
N LEU A 59 1.90 1.49 -0.65
CA LEU A 59 2.30 0.72 0.53
C LEU A 59 3.79 0.94 0.77
N TYR A 60 4.14 1.33 1.99
CA TYR A 60 5.53 1.29 2.43
C TYR A 60 5.79 -0.08 3.04
N SER A 61 6.56 -0.92 2.33
CA SER A 61 6.92 -2.27 2.76
C SER A 61 8.31 -2.62 2.24
N PHE A 62 9.01 -3.50 2.96
CA PHE A 62 10.23 -4.16 2.48
C PHE A 62 9.96 -5.50 1.81
N ASP A 63 8.73 -6.00 1.92
CA ASP A 63 8.27 -7.22 1.26
C ASP A 63 7.89 -6.90 -0.19
N ASP A 64 8.57 -7.55 -1.14
CA ASP A 64 8.39 -7.35 -2.58
C ASP A 64 7.26 -8.20 -3.16
N ASP A 65 6.67 -9.13 -2.39
CA ASP A 65 5.54 -9.93 -2.86
C ASP A 65 4.29 -9.09 -3.17
N PHE A 66 4.19 -7.88 -2.61
CA PHE A 66 3.16 -6.90 -2.94
C PHE A 66 3.25 -6.36 -4.37
N ASP A 67 4.41 -6.46 -5.03
CA ASP A 67 4.60 -5.99 -6.40
C ASP A 67 3.79 -6.84 -7.41
N ALA A 68 3.34 -8.04 -7.00
CA ALA A 68 2.43 -8.88 -7.76
C ALA A 68 0.97 -8.36 -7.75
N VAL A 69 0.61 -7.47 -6.82
CA VAL A 69 -0.77 -7.01 -6.62
C VAL A 69 -1.07 -5.76 -7.45
N GLN A 70 -1.95 -5.90 -8.43
CA GLN A 70 -2.35 -4.76 -9.28
C GLN A 70 -3.05 -3.66 -8.47
N GLY A 71 -2.64 -2.42 -8.71
CA GLY A 71 -3.20 -1.24 -8.05
C GLY A 71 -2.53 -0.88 -6.72
N ILE A 72 -1.54 -1.67 -6.28
CA ILE A 72 -0.64 -1.32 -5.19
C ILE A 72 0.71 -0.94 -5.78
N THR A 73 1.28 0.16 -5.31
CA THR A 73 2.61 0.64 -5.66
C THR A 73 3.46 0.69 -4.41
N ARG A 74 4.59 0.00 -4.45
CA ARG A 74 5.62 0.05 -3.40
C ARG A 74 6.72 1.01 -3.86
N PRO A 75 6.88 2.19 -3.22
CA PRO A 75 7.97 3.09 -3.57
C PRO A 75 9.32 2.43 -3.23
N GLU A 76 10.23 2.33 -4.21
CA GLU A 76 11.56 1.74 -4.00
C GLU A 76 12.48 2.61 -3.14
N THR A 77 12.23 3.92 -3.11
CA THR A 77 13.04 4.87 -2.33
C THR A 77 12.40 5.09 -0.98
N ALA A 78 12.90 4.38 0.03
CA ALA A 78 12.95 4.96 1.37
C ALA A 78 13.73 6.28 1.24
N ASP A 79 13.19 7.39 1.71
CA ASP A 79 14.04 8.56 1.94
C ASP A 79 15.04 8.12 3.01
N ASP A 80 16.24 7.73 2.59
CA ASP A 80 17.36 7.32 3.45
C ASP A 80 17.87 8.56 4.21
N SER A 81 17.01 9.16 5.03
CA SER A 81 17.34 10.33 5.84
C SER A 81 17.80 9.93 7.25
N CYS A 82 18.12 8.66 7.49
CA CYS A 82 18.83 8.28 8.70
C CYS A 82 20.33 8.57 8.50
N ARG A 83 20.70 9.82 8.79
CA ARG A 83 22.08 10.27 8.98
C ARG A 83 22.22 10.99 10.30
#